data_AF-A0A9R1RCV5-F1
#
_entry.id   AF-A0A9R1RCV5-F1
#
_cell.length_a   1.000
_cell.length_b   1.000
_cell.length_c   1.000
_cell.angle_alpha   90.00
_cell.angle_beta   90.00
_cell.angle_gamma   90.00
#
_symmetry.space_group_name_H-M   'P 1'
#
loop_
_entity.id
_entity.type
_entity.pdbx_description
1 polymer ?
#
loop_
_entity_poly.entity_id
_entity_poly.type
_entity_poly.pdbx_seq_one_letter_code
_entity_poly.pdbx_strand_id
1 'polypeptide(L)'
;MALLFRFSQLRNSMLSSCPARVLIPYAGLSPGKLLDPKSYERRAQETVSLHSASLGSCISGIQPLKFQQTSEHEPSVPLLIFDIETTGYFQKITGNVQKGNRITEFAVRDLCGGKNSTFETLLNPERDVPGHLATVNNINTDLVCRPDVPRFSDVLPLLLAFVRSRQTPGKPVIWVAHNVKRFDGPFLAQEFDRCSAQMPEDWLFVDTLCLARKLPADKKHLLNLESLCKRYEISVEGPSHRAMQDVMALCHVFQKMSFDFQLTHEGLMNEAINASYFSKYLN
;
A
#
# COMPACT_ATOMS: atom_id res chain seq x y z
N MET A 1 -21.99 16.90 12.73
CA MET A 1 -22.26 16.38 11.38
C MET A 1 -21.11 15.48 10.99
N ALA A 2 -21.31 14.16 10.96
CA ALA A 2 -20.28 13.22 10.55
C ALA A 2 -19.99 13.42 9.05
N LEU A 3 -18.74 13.76 8.69
CA LEU A 3 -18.31 13.77 7.29
C LEU A 3 -18.31 12.31 6.78
N LEU A 4 -19.27 11.99 5.92
CA LEU A 4 -19.18 10.83 5.03
C LEU A 4 -17.88 10.91 4.23
N PHE A 5 -17.11 9.83 4.14
CA PHE A 5 -15.99 9.76 3.19
C PHE A 5 -16.60 9.85 1.77
N ARG A 6 -16.53 11.02 1.14
CA ARG A 6 -16.98 11.18 -0.25
C ARG A 6 -15.86 10.73 -1.19
N PHE A 7 -15.88 9.44 -1.54
CA PHE A 7 -15.03 8.84 -2.58
C PHE A 7 -15.27 9.41 -4.00
N SER A 8 -16.11 10.44 -4.18
CA SER A 8 -16.46 11.01 -5.49
C SER A 8 -15.28 11.64 -6.24
N GLN A 9 -14.16 11.93 -5.56
CA GLN A 9 -12.91 12.40 -6.18
C GLN A 9 -12.02 11.25 -6.70
N LEU A 10 -12.24 10.01 -6.27
CA LEU A 10 -11.43 8.84 -6.65
C LEU A 10 -11.82 8.25 -8.00
N ARG A 11 -13.00 8.61 -8.52
CA ARG A 11 -13.49 8.10 -9.80
C ARG A 11 -12.63 8.55 -10.99
N ASN A 12 -11.93 9.68 -10.88
CA ASN A 12 -11.18 10.28 -11.98
C ASN A 12 -9.66 10.05 -11.92
N SER A 13 -9.08 9.70 -10.77
CA SER A 13 -7.61 9.49 -10.63
C SER A 13 -7.15 8.04 -10.76
N MET A 14 -8.07 7.07 -10.71
CA MET A 14 -7.74 5.65 -10.75
C MET A 14 -7.16 5.20 -12.11
N LEU A 15 -7.52 5.88 -13.19
CA LEU A 15 -7.19 5.53 -14.59
C LEU A 15 -5.88 6.14 -15.10
N SER A 16 -5.17 6.96 -14.31
CA SER A 16 -3.94 7.61 -14.72
C SER A 16 -2.80 7.36 -13.73
N SER A 17 -2.28 6.14 -13.69
CA SER A 17 -1.02 5.87 -12.98
C SER A 17 -0.07 5.08 -13.87
N CYS A 18 1.03 5.70 -14.29
CA CYS A 18 2.19 4.97 -14.79
C CYS A 18 2.84 4.24 -13.59
N PRO A 19 3.02 2.91 -13.64
CA PRO A 19 3.68 2.18 -12.55
C PRO A 19 5.13 2.65 -12.41
N ALA A 20 5.53 3.00 -11.19
CA ALA A 20 6.93 3.23 -10.86
C ALA A 20 7.54 1.89 -10.45
N ARG A 21 8.16 1.19 -11.40
CA ARG A 21 8.93 -0.03 -11.12
C ARG A 21 10.33 0.36 -10.67
N VAL A 22 10.66 0.13 -9.40
CA VAL A 22 12.02 0.36 -8.91
C VAL A 22 12.89 -0.80 -9.38
N LEU A 23 13.73 -0.54 -10.38
CA LEU A 23 14.88 -1.37 -10.72
C LEU A 23 16.07 -0.72 -10.02
N ILE A 24 16.63 -1.35 -8.99
CA ILE A 24 17.85 -0.86 -8.35
C ILE A 24 19.02 -1.26 -9.24
N PRO A 25 19.77 -0.33 -9.86
CA PRO A 25 21.08 -0.66 -10.39
C PRO A 25 21.98 -0.94 -9.18
N TYR A 26 22.69 -2.07 -9.17
CA TYR A 26 23.76 -2.32 -8.21
C TYR A 26 24.88 -1.28 -8.39
N ALA A 27 24.67 -0.08 -7.87
CA ALA A 27 25.74 0.84 -7.54
C ALA A 27 26.04 0.59 -6.07
N GLY A 28 27.19 -0.04 -5.79
CA GLY A 28 27.62 -0.50 -4.46
C GLY A 28 27.59 0.56 -3.37
N LEU A 29 26.41 0.82 -2.82
CA LEU A 29 26.17 1.72 -1.71
C LEU A 29 26.25 0.94 -0.42
N SER A 30 27.24 1.29 0.41
CA SER A 30 27.39 0.78 1.76
C SER A 30 26.19 1.19 2.64
N PRO A 31 25.65 0.28 3.49
CA PRO A 31 24.46 0.54 4.33
C PRO A 31 24.62 1.70 5.33
N GLY A 32 25.85 2.11 5.64
CA GLY A 32 26.16 2.98 6.78
C GLY A 32 25.87 4.47 6.61
N LYS A 33 25.37 4.95 5.46
CA LYS A 33 25.14 6.40 5.21
C LYS A 33 23.71 6.77 4.80
N LEU A 34 22.77 5.82 4.74
CA LEU A 34 21.40 6.09 4.28
C LEU A 34 20.44 6.54 5.41
N LEU A 35 20.93 6.70 6.64
CA LEU A 35 20.12 7.04 7.82
C LEU A 35 20.35 8.45 8.37
N ASP A 36 21.03 9.36 7.64
CA ASP A 36 21.18 10.77 8.05
C ASP A 36 20.12 11.67 7.36
N PRO A 37 19.19 12.29 8.13
CA PRO A 37 18.16 13.20 7.60
C PRO A 37 18.70 14.38 6.78
N LYS A 38 19.95 14.82 7.02
CA LYS A 38 20.51 16.02 6.38
C LYS A 38 21.09 15.80 4.98
N SER A 39 21.21 14.55 4.56
CA SER A 39 21.78 14.20 3.24
C SER A 39 20.79 14.34 2.07
N TYR A 40 19.49 14.46 2.35
CA TYR A 40 18.42 14.47 1.34
C TYR A 40 18.11 15.87 0.77
N GLU A 41 18.23 16.94 1.56
CA GLU A 41 17.85 18.30 1.15
C GLU A 41 18.71 18.82 -0.02
N ARG A 42 19.98 18.41 -0.12
CA ARG A 42 20.89 18.88 -1.17
C ARG A 42 20.59 18.36 -2.58
N ARG A 43 20.01 17.17 -2.73
CA ARG A 43 19.77 16.57 -4.06
C ARG A 43 18.42 16.92 -4.67
N ALA A 44 17.44 17.33 -3.87
CA ALA A 44 16.14 17.76 -4.39
C ALA A 44 16.19 19.14 -5.08
N GLN A 45 17.19 19.97 -4.76
CA GLN A 45 17.34 21.31 -5.34
C GLN A 45 18.04 21.32 -6.71
N GLU A 46 18.91 20.36 -7.00
CA GLU A 46 19.69 20.34 -8.25
C GLU A 46 18.89 19.86 -9.48
N THR A 47 17.71 19.25 -9.29
CA THR A 47 16.91 18.66 -10.39
C THR A 47 15.74 19.54 -10.86
N VAL A 48 15.57 20.76 -10.33
CA VAL A 48 14.40 21.63 -10.62
C VAL A 48 14.69 22.75 -11.64
N SER A 49 15.92 22.86 -12.15
CA SER A 49 16.30 23.92 -13.09
C SER A 49 16.41 23.41 -14.53
N LEU A 50 15.29 23.05 -15.16
CA LEU A 50 15.18 22.92 -16.63
C LEU A 50 13.70 23.00 -17.04
N HIS A 51 13.25 24.23 -17.35
CA HIS A 51 12.36 24.61 -18.45
C HIS A 51 11.64 25.93 -18.12
N SER A 52 12.35 27.03 -18.31
CA SER A 52 11.75 28.31 -18.66
C SER A 52 12.04 28.58 -20.14
N ALA A 53 11.04 28.37 -20.99
CA ALA A 53 11.08 28.86 -22.37
C ALA A 53 9.73 29.55 -22.67
N SER A 54 9.84 30.83 -23.02
CA SER A 54 8.76 31.74 -23.33
C SER A 54 8.02 31.34 -24.60
N LEU A 55 6.69 31.47 -24.60
CA LEU A 55 5.94 31.76 -25.83
C LEU A 55 5.10 33.02 -25.64
N GLY A 56 5.20 33.90 -26.63
CA GLY A 56 4.70 35.26 -26.64
C GLY A 56 3.21 35.42 -26.95
N SER A 57 2.89 36.69 -27.17
CA SER A 57 1.61 37.39 -27.04
C SER A 57 0.44 37.00 -27.96
N CYS A 58 -0.74 37.42 -27.48
CA CYS A 58 -1.93 37.89 -28.22
C CYS A 58 -3.01 36.87 -28.60
N ILE A 59 -4.01 36.71 -27.73
CA ILE A 59 -5.43 36.91 -28.10
C ILE A 59 -6.10 37.68 -26.95
N SER A 60 -6.47 38.94 -27.20
CA SER A 60 -7.29 39.77 -26.32
C SER A 60 -8.76 39.41 -26.51
N GLY A 61 -9.45 38.90 -25.48
CA GLY A 61 -10.91 38.74 -25.56
C GLY A 61 -11.60 37.74 -24.64
N ILE A 62 -10.89 36.99 -23.79
CA ILE A 62 -11.53 36.09 -22.82
C ILE A 62 -11.32 36.69 -21.43
N GLN A 63 -12.41 37.15 -20.80
CA GLN A 63 -12.43 37.41 -19.35
C GLN A 63 -11.84 36.18 -18.66
N PRO A 64 -10.79 36.30 -17.81
CA PRO A 64 -10.26 35.14 -17.12
C PRO A 64 -11.41 34.51 -16.36
N LEU A 65 -11.76 33.27 -16.74
CA LEU A 65 -12.62 32.42 -15.94
C LEU A 65 -11.99 32.39 -14.56
N LYS A 66 -12.57 33.13 -13.61
CA LYS A 66 -12.25 33.00 -12.21
C LYS A 66 -12.65 31.59 -11.84
N PHE A 67 -11.68 30.67 -11.87
CA PHE A 67 -11.81 29.40 -11.20
C PHE A 67 -11.92 29.74 -9.71
N GLN A 68 -13.17 29.84 -9.25
CA GLN A 68 -13.46 29.80 -7.83
C GLN A 68 -13.00 28.43 -7.36
N GLN A 69 -11.91 28.42 -6.60
CA GLN A 69 -11.38 27.25 -5.93
C GLN A 69 -12.40 26.82 -4.88
N THR A 70 -13.39 26.01 -5.28
CA THR A 70 -14.40 25.47 -4.36
C THR A 70 -13.85 24.23 -3.68
N SER A 71 -13.02 24.43 -2.67
CA SER A 71 -13.01 23.67 -1.41
C SER A 71 -11.69 23.92 -0.69
N GLU A 72 -11.79 24.56 0.47
CA GLU A 72 -10.84 24.36 1.56
C GLU A 72 -10.97 22.89 2.01
N HIS A 73 -10.36 21.97 1.27
CA HIS A 73 -10.29 20.58 1.72
C HIS A 73 -9.17 20.47 2.75
N GLU A 74 -9.56 20.30 4.01
CA GLU A 74 -8.70 19.73 5.04
C GLU A 74 -7.93 18.54 4.45
N PRO A 75 -6.59 18.47 4.60
CA PRO A 75 -5.81 17.43 3.96
C PRO A 75 -6.29 16.05 4.44
N SER A 76 -6.67 15.19 3.50
CA SER A 76 -7.24 13.88 3.81
C SER A 76 -6.21 12.99 4.51
N VAL A 77 -6.70 12.11 5.39
CA VAL A 77 -5.86 11.06 5.99
C VAL A 77 -5.34 10.15 4.88
N PRO A 78 -4.03 9.88 4.81
CA PRO A 78 -3.47 8.99 3.80
C PRO A 78 -4.01 7.56 3.96
N LEU A 79 -4.46 6.98 2.85
CA LEU A 79 -5.05 5.65 2.81
C LEU A 79 -4.27 4.77 1.84
N LEU A 80 -3.55 3.79 2.37
CA LEU A 80 -2.65 2.91 1.65
C LEU A 80 -3.26 1.51 1.57
N ILE A 81 -3.68 1.09 0.38
CA ILE A 81 -4.15 -0.28 0.14
C ILE A 81 -2.93 -1.14 -0.16
N PHE A 82 -2.72 -2.23 0.56
CA PHE A 82 -1.53 -3.07 0.38
C PHE A 82 -1.86 -4.56 0.43
N ASP A 83 -0.95 -5.36 -0.12
CA ASP A 83 -1.01 -6.83 -0.14
C ASP A 83 0.43 -7.38 -0.23
N ILE A 84 0.62 -8.62 0.23
CA ILE A 84 1.92 -9.31 0.21
C ILE A 84 1.80 -10.76 -0.27
N GLU A 85 2.82 -11.21 -0.99
CA GLU A 85 3.06 -12.64 -1.22
C GLU A 85 4.18 -13.13 -0.29
N THR A 86 4.12 -14.39 0.12
CA THR A 86 5.02 -14.90 1.17
C THR A 86 5.50 -16.34 0.90
N THR A 87 6.51 -16.77 1.65
CA THR A 87 7.01 -18.15 1.64
C THR A 87 6.18 -19.12 2.51
N GLY A 88 5.02 -18.70 3.01
CA GLY A 88 4.18 -19.57 3.83
C GLY A 88 2.94 -18.89 4.42
N TYR A 89 2.08 -19.68 5.06
CA TYR A 89 0.83 -19.17 5.61
C TYR A 89 0.93 -18.81 7.09
N PHE A 90 0.00 -17.98 7.56
CA PHE A 90 -0.28 -17.83 8.98
C PHE A 90 -0.90 -19.12 9.53
N GLN A 91 -0.31 -19.68 10.58
CA GLN A 91 -0.82 -20.93 11.17
C GLN A 91 -1.83 -20.65 12.27
N LYS A 92 -3.10 -20.94 11.98
CA LYS A 92 -4.20 -20.78 12.93
C LYS A 92 -4.03 -21.61 14.22
N ILE A 93 -3.32 -22.73 14.15
CA ILE A 93 -3.12 -23.66 15.28
C ILE A 93 -2.11 -23.09 16.28
N THR A 94 -0.98 -22.58 15.80
CA THR A 94 0.08 -22.00 16.64
C THR A 94 -0.14 -20.52 16.93
N GLY A 95 -1.11 -19.90 16.25
CA GLY A 95 -1.45 -18.49 16.44
C GLY A 95 -0.39 -17.51 15.92
N ASN A 96 0.62 -17.99 15.20
CA ASN A 96 1.76 -17.20 14.74
C ASN A 96 2.05 -17.46 13.25
N VAL A 97 2.72 -16.50 12.61
CA VAL A 97 3.46 -16.77 11.37
C VAL A 97 4.54 -17.78 11.74
N GLN A 98 4.58 -18.93 11.06
CA GLN A 98 5.56 -19.97 11.34
C GLN A 98 6.96 -19.35 11.35
N LYS A 99 7.73 -19.55 12.44
CA LYS A 99 9.05 -18.93 12.59
C LYS A 99 9.88 -19.17 11.34
N GLY A 100 10.23 -18.07 10.68
CA GLY A 100 11.08 -18.05 9.50
C GLY A 100 10.38 -17.75 8.18
N ASN A 101 9.04 -17.81 8.04
CA ASN A 101 8.40 -17.41 6.78
C ASN A 101 8.67 -15.93 6.49
N ARG A 102 8.77 -15.57 5.21
CA ARG A 102 9.24 -14.26 4.73
C ARG A 102 8.33 -13.74 3.63
N ILE A 103 8.42 -12.44 3.38
CA ILE A 103 7.74 -11.79 2.25
C ILE A 103 8.53 -12.01 0.96
N THR A 104 7.84 -12.33 -0.14
CA THR A 104 8.41 -12.53 -1.48
C THR A 104 7.95 -11.48 -2.50
N GLU A 105 6.83 -10.83 -2.26
CA GLU A 105 6.36 -9.68 -3.04
C GLU A 105 5.63 -8.71 -2.10
N PHE A 106 5.81 -7.42 -2.32
CA PHE A 106 5.12 -6.37 -1.59
C PHE A 106 4.53 -5.38 -2.59
N ALA A 107 3.26 -5.03 -2.41
CA ALA A 107 2.59 -4.00 -3.19
C ALA A 107 1.77 -3.07 -2.30
N VAL A 108 1.78 -1.78 -2.62
CA VAL A 108 0.95 -0.77 -1.99
C VAL A 108 0.51 0.29 -2.99
N ARG A 109 -0.72 0.78 -2.84
CA ARG A 109 -1.29 1.89 -3.59
C ARG A 109 -1.86 2.93 -2.63
N ASP A 110 -1.41 4.16 -2.79
CA ASP A 110 -2.04 5.34 -2.21
C ASP A 110 -3.35 5.62 -2.93
N LEU A 111 -4.44 5.57 -2.17
CA LEU A 111 -5.76 5.76 -2.72
C LEU A 111 -5.96 7.19 -3.19
N CYS A 112 -5.28 8.21 -2.63
CA CYS A 112 -5.37 9.59 -3.13
C CYS A 112 -4.97 9.71 -4.60
N GLY A 113 -4.19 8.75 -5.12
CA GLY A 113 -3.76 8.71 -6.52
C GLY A 113 -2.63 9.68 -6.81
N GLY A 114 -2.51 10.08 -8.08
CA GLY A 114 -1.42 10.95 -8.55
C GLY A 114 -0.17 10.20 -9.00
N LYS A 115 0.89 10.97 -9.34
CA LYS A 115 2.15 10.41 -9.83
C LYS A 115 2.83 9.60 -8.73
N ASN A 116 3.36 8.43 -9.09
CA ASN A 116 4.02 7.50 -8.17
C ASN A 116 3.11 7.01 -7.03
N SER A 117 1.80 6.94 -7.23
CA SER A 117 0.82 6.48 -6.23
C SER A 117 0.96 5.00 -5.86
N THR A 118 1.75 4.22 -6.60
CA THR A 118 2.02 2.82 -6.32
C THR A 118 3.48 2.59 -5.93
N PHE A 119 3.71 1.57 -5.13
CA PHE A 119 5.01 1.00 -4.84
C PHE A 119 4.88 -0.53 -4.87
N GLU A 120 5.67 -1.20 -5.70
CA GLU A 120 5.68 -2.66 -5.82
C GLU A 120 7.11 -3.18 -5.97
N THR A 121 7.39 -4.34 -5.39
CA THR A 121 8.70 -4.99 -5.52
C THR A 121 8.63 -6.48 -5.20
N LEU A 122 9.41 -7.28 -5.93
CA LEU A 122 9.78 -8.62 -5.49
C LEU A 122 10.81 -8.51 -4.37
N LEU A 123 10.81 -9.47 -3.46
CA LEU A 123 11.72 -9.51 -2.33
C LEU A 123 12.42 -10.85 -2.28
N ASN A 124 13.73 -10.83 -2.11
CA ASN A 124 14.52 -12.00 -1.81
C ASN A 124 14.27 -12.37 -0.35
N PRO A 125 13.58 -13.50 -0.07
CA PRO A 125 13.25 -13.90 1.29
C PRO A 125 14.45 -14.50 2.03
N GLU A 126 15.60 -14.69 1.37
CA GLU A 126 16.79 -15.37 1.89
C GLU A 126 16.48 -16.81 2.33
N ARG A 127 15.54 -17.46 1.63
CA ARG A 127 15.13 -18.85 1.82
C ARG A 127 14.38 -19.37 0.59
N ASP A 128 14.16 -20.68 0.54
CA ASP A 128 13.37 -21.27 -0.53
C ASP A 128 11.89 -20.93 -0.43
N VAL A 129 11.26 -20.76 -1.59
CA VAL A 129 9.81 -20.65 -1.75
C VAL A 129 9.23 -22.05 -1.96
N PRO A 130 8.34 -22.54 -1.07
CA PRO A 130 7.68 -23.82 -1.25
C PRO A 130 6.95 -23.95 -2.60
N GLY A 131 7.14 -25.07 -3.30
CA GLY A 131 6.59 -25.25 -4.66
C GLY A 131 5.08 -25.08 -4.76
N HIS A 132 4.32 -25.46 -3.73
CA HIS A 132 2.86 -25.28 -3.73
C HIS A 132 2.43 -23.80 -3.69
N LEU A 133 3.26 -22.89 -3.16
CA LEU A 133 3.00 -21.44 -3.21
C LEU A 133 3.37 -20.89 -4.58
N ALA A 134 4.50 -21.33 -5.12
CA ALA A 134 4.94 -20.95 -6.46
C ALA A 134 3.91 -21.32 -7.55
N THR A 135 3.18 -22.43 -7.38
CA THR A 135 2.07 -22.79 -8.28
C THR A 135 0.89 -21.81 -8.22
N VAL A 136 0.70 -21.14 -7.07
CA VAL A 136 -0.41 -20.21 -6.84
C VAL A 136 -0.06 -18.82 -7.35
N ASN A 137 1.08 -18.26 -6.94
CA ASN A 137 1.47 -16.88 -7.23
C ASN A 137 2.50 -16.72 -8.36
N ASN A 138 3.00 -17.83 -8.92
CA ASN A 138 4.06 -17.85 -9.94
C ASN A 138 5.38 -17.21 -9.48
N ILE A 139 5.63 -17.18 -8.17
CA ILE A 139 6.88 -16.70 -7.56
C ILE A 139 7.64 -17.92 -7.04
N ASN A 140 8.69 -18.33 -7.75
CA ASN A 140 9.55 -19.44 -7.34
C ASN A 140 10.88 -18.94 -6.75
N THR A 141 11.62 -19.84 -6.10
CA THR A 141 12.95 -19.53 -5.52
C THR A 141 13.89 -18.89 -6.53
N ASP A 142 13.97 -19.42 -7.75
CA ASP A 142 14.87 -18.91 -8.78
C ASP A 142 14.59 -17.45 -9.14
N LEU A 143 13.32 -17.04 -9.15
CA LEU A 143 12.91 -15.66 -9.42
C LEU A 143 13.35 -14.72 -8.29
N VAL A 144 13.06 -15.07 -7.04
CA VAL A 144 13.36 -14.18 -5.89
C VAL A 144 14.84 -14.19 -5.48
N CYS A 145 15.60 -15.20 -5.92
CA CYS A 145 17.05 -15.27 -5.72
C CYS A 145 17.87 -14.60 -6.84
N ARG A 146 17.23 -13.99 -7.85
CA ARG A 146 17.97 -13.24 -8.86
C ARG A 146 18.75 -12.08 -8.23
N PRO A 147 19.94 -11.74 -8.74
CA PRO A 147 20.77 -10.72 -8.12
C PRO A 147 20.07 -9.37 -7.94
N ASP A 148 19.24 -8.96 -8.91
CA ASP A 148 18.52 -7.69 -8.94
C ASP A 148 17.30 -7.62 -8.00
N VAL A 149 16.90 -8.73 -7.37
CA VAL A 149 15.79 -8.75 -6.43
C VAL A 149 16.30 -8.35 -5.04
N PRO A 150 15.82 -7.22 -4.46
CA PRO A 150 16.32 -6.72 -3.19
C PRO A 150 15.81 -7.54 -2.01
N ARG A 151 16.49 -7.46 -0.86
CA ARG A 151 15.97 -7.96 0.41
C ARG A 151 15.06 -6.92 1.04
N PHE A 152 14.27 -7.34 2.02
CA PHE A 152 13.40 -6.39 2.75
C PHE A 152 14.21 -5.26 3.41
N SER A 153 15.41 -5.55 3.93
CA SER A 153 16.30 -4.54 4.52
C SER A 153 16.71 -3.43 3.55
N ASP A 154 16.84 -3.76 2.26
CA ASP A 154 17.22 -2.80 1.21
C ASP A 154 16.04 -1.92 0.81
N VAL A 155 14.82 -2.48 0.89
CA VAL A 155 13.55 -1.83 0.53
C VAL A 155 12.99 -0.97 1.65
N LEU A 156 13.20 -1.34 2.91
CA LEU A 156 12.60 -0.68 4.07
C LEU A 156 12.81 0.85 4.08
N PRO A 157 14.00 1.40 3.82
CA PRO A 157 14.19 2.86 3.74
C PRO A 157 13.34 3.52 2.65
N LEU A 158 13.17 2.86 1.50
CA LEU A 158 12.37 3.36 0.38
C LEU A 158 10.88 3.31 0.71
N LEU A 159 10.41 2.25 1.36
CA LEU A 159 9.04 2.12 1.85
C LEU A 159 8.72 3.24 2.85
N LEU A 160 9.60 3.48 3.82
CA LEU A 160 9.44 4.56 4.79
C LEU A 160 9.42 5.94 4.11
N ALA A 161 10.28 6.18 3.11
CA ALA A 161 10.28 7.42 2.35
C ALA A 161 8.98 7.61 1.54
N PHE A 162 8.48 6.54 0.91
CA PHE A 162 7.20 6.52 0.21
C PHE A 162 6.06 6.91 1.16
N VAL A 163 6.01 6.34 2.36
CA VAL A 163 4.93 6.63 3.31
C VAL A 163 5.05 8.06 3.86
N ARG A 164 6.26 8.50 4.21
CA ARG A 164 6.53 9.87 4.69
C ARG A 164 6.12 10.94 3.69
N SER A 165 6.34 10.72 2.40
CA SER A 165 5.97 11.70 1.37
C SER A 165 4.45 11.86 1.21
N ARG A 166 3.65 11.01 1.88
CA ARG A 166 2.18 11.05 1.87
C ARG A 166 1.61 11.47 3.23
N GLN A 167 2.42 11.48 4.28
CA GLN A 167 1.97 11.81 5.62
C GLN A 167 1.41 13.24 5.68
N THR A 168 0.24 13.36 6.31
CA THR A 168 -0.32 14.65 6.69
C THR A 168 0.08 14.93 8.14
N PRO A 169 0.74 16.07 8.45
CA PRO A 169 1.15 16.38 9.82
C PRO A 169 0.00 16.26 10.83
N GLY A 170 0.24 15.58 11.94
CA GLY A 170 -0.75 15.37 13.00
C GLY A 170 -1.85 14.36 12.66
N LYS A 171 -1.78 13.67 11.52
CA LYS A 171 -2.73 12.62 11.13
C LYS A 171 -2.03 11.26 10.96
N PRO A 172 -2.68 10.15 11.32
CA PRO A 172 -2.11 8.82 11.12
C PRO A 172 -2.05 8.45 9.63
N VAL A 173 -1.37 7.35 9.32
CA VAL A 173 -1.44 6.70 8.00
C VAL A 173 -2.28 5.43 8.14
N ILE A 174 -3.33 5.31 7.34
CA ILE A 174 -4.22 4.14 7.38
C ILE A 174 -3.81 3.15 6.29
N TRP A 175 -3.39 1.97 6.70
CA TRP A 175 -3.10 0.81 5.88
C TRP A 175 -4.33 -0.09 5.80
N VAL A 176 -4.71 -0.51 4.61
CA VAL A 176 -5.88 -1.35 4.37
C VAL A 176 -5.44 -2.60 3.64
N ALA A 177 -5.71 -3.76 4.22
CA ALA A 177 -5.45 -5.06 3.61
C ALA A 177 -6.58 -6.03 3.94
N HIS A 178 -6.68 -7.11 3.17
CA HIS A 178 -7.72 -8.13 3.37
C HIS A 178 -7.19 -9.24 4.28
N ASN A 179 -7.79 -9.43 5.46
CA ASN A 179 -7.31 -10.36 6.49
C ASN A 179 -5.97 -9.94 7.15
N VAL A 180 -5.66 -8.64 7.14
CA VAL A 180 -4.42 -8.06 7.68
C VAL A 180 -4.09 -8.49 9.11
N LYS A 181 -5.11 -8.67 9.96
CA LYS A 181 -4.92 -9.03 11.38
C LYS A 181 -4.26 -10.40 11.54
N ARG A 182 -4.44 -11.28 10.57
CA ARG A 182 -4.01 -12.68 10.61
C ARG A 182 -3.09 -13.04 9.45
N PHE A 183 -2.64 -12.09 8.64
CA PHE A 183 -1.75 -12.38 7.51
C PHE A 183 -0.74 -11.26 7.30
N ASP A 184 -1.08 -10.22 6.55
CA ASP A 184 -0.11 -9.21 6.08
C ASP A 184 0.57 -8.46 7.23
N GLY A 185 -0.20 -8.04 8.24
CA GLY A 185 0.30 -7.29 9.39
C GLY A 185 1.36 -8.05 10.21
N PRO A 186 1.11 -9.31 10.63
CA PRO A 186 2.12 -10.14 11.28
C PRO A 186 3.41 -10.32 10.47
N PHE A 187 3.31 -10.55 9.16
CA PHE A 187 4.48 -10.68 8.28
C PHE A 187 5.28 -9.38 8.19
N LEU A 188 4.59 -8.25 7.98
CA LEU A 188 5.21 -6.94 7.91
C LEU A 188 5.93 -6.62 9.24
N ALA A 189 5.28 -6.86 10.38
CA ALA A 189 5.87 -6.65 11.69
C ALA A 189 7.15 -7.48 11.89
N GLN A 190 7.17 -8.74 11.45
CA GLN A 190 8.36 -9.59 11.52
C GLN A 190 9.50 -9.12 10.63
N GLU A 191 9.22 -8.58 9.44
CA GLU A 191 10.27 -8.02 8.58
C GLU A 191 10.85 -6.73 9.16
N PHE A 192 10.03 -5.88 9.80
CA PHE A 192 10.51 -4.73 10.56
C PHE A 192 11.43 -5.16 11.71
N ASP A 193 11.00 -6.13 12.51
CA ASP A 193 11.78 -6.68 13.63
C ASP A 193 13.13 -7.27 13.18
N ARG A 194 13.13 -8.04 12.09
CA ARG A 194 14.38 -8.56 11.47
C ARG A 194 15.34 -7.46 11.05
N CYS A 195 14.82 -6.32 10.61
CA CYS A 195 15.62 -5.15 10.26
C CYS A 195 16.04 -4.31 11.49
N SER A 196 15.74 -4.77 12.71
CA SER A 196 15.92 -3.99 13.95
C SER A 196 15.24 -2.63 13.88
N ALA A 197 14.10 -2.56 13.19
CA ALA A 197 13.32 -1.36 12.98
C ALA A 197 11.94 -1.49 13.63
N GLN A 198 11.41 -0.36 14.10
CA GLN A 198 10.06 -0.31 14.63
C GLN A 198 9.10 0.17 13.54
N MET A 199 7.97 -0.51 13.42
CA MET A 199 6.87 -0.02 12.60
C MET A 199 6.32 1.27 13.22
N PRO A 200 6.13 2.36 12.46
CA PRO A 200 5.68 3.63 13.03
C PRO A 200 4.37 3.50 13.80
N GLU A 201 4.31 4.12 14.98
CA GLU A 201 3.15 4.01 15.88
C GLU A 201 1.87 4.66 15.32
N ASP A 202 2.04 5.64 14.43
CA ASP A 202 0.98 6.33 13.71
C ASP A 202 0.45 5.55 12.50
N TRP A 203 0.96 4.33 12.26
CA TRP A 203 0.39 3.42 11.27
C TRP A 203 -0.78 2.65 11.88
N LEU A 204 -1.94 2.83 11.27
CA LEU A 204 -3.19 2.19 11.65
C LEU A 204 -3.63 1.22 10.57
N PHE A 205 -4.09 0.02 10.94
CA PHE A 205 -4.42 -1.04 9.99
C PHE A 205 -5.91 -1.38 10.04
N VAL A 206 -6.57 -1.37 8.88
CA VAL A 206 -7.97 -1.72 8.70
C VAL A 206 -8.06 -3.06 7.97
N ASP A 207 -8.79 -3.99 8.58
CA ASP A 207 -9.02 -5.33 8.03
C ASP A 207 -10.34 -5.37 7.25
N THR A 208 -10.26 -5.45 5.91
CA THR A 208 -11.47 -5.48 5.09
C THR A 208 -12.25 -6.79 5.24
N LEU A 209 -11.64 -7.88 5.72
CA LEU A 209 -12.38 -9.10 6.05
C LEU A 209 -13.28 -8.88 7.28
N CYS A 210 -12.83 -8.09 8.26
CA CYS A 210 -13.68 -7.68 9.40
C CYS A 210 -14.85 -6.83 8.93
N LEU A 211 -14.62 -5.89 8.02
CA LEU A 211 -15.69 -5.11 7.41
C LEU A 211 -16.66 -6.03 6.63
N ALA A 212 -16.15 -6.94 5.81
CA ALA A 212 -16.96 -7.84 4.99
C ALA A 212 -17.85 -8.77 5.83
N ARG A 213 -17.42 -9.17 7.03
CA ARG A 213 -18.23 -9.96 7.97
C ARG A 213 -19.48 -9.23 8.50
N LYS A 214 -19.54 -7.91 8.35
CA LYS A 214 -20.71 -7.08 8.69
C LYS A 214 -21.74 -7.03 7.58
N LEU A 215 -21.43 -7.59 6.39
CA LEU A 215 -22.44 -7.77 5.36
C LEU A 215 -23.61 -8.61 5.91
N PRO A 216 -24.84 -8.37 5.41
CA PRO A 216 -26.04 -9.15 5.78
C PRO A 216 -25.83 -10.67 5.72
N ALA A 217 -26.56 -11.43 6.54
CA ALA A 217 -26.32 -12.86 6.77
C ALA A 217 -26.42 -13.72 5.49
N ASP A 218 -27.33 -13.39 4.59
CA ASP A 218 -27.49 -13.97 3.25
C ASP A 218 -26.26 -13.74 2.34
N LYS A 219 -25.35 -12.85 2.75
CA LYS A 219 -24.17 -12.41 2.01
C LYS A 219 -22.85 -12.83 2.67
N LYS A 220 -22.90 -13.70 3.69
CA LYS A 220 -21.71 -14.17 4.43
C LYS A 220 -21.00 -15.39 3.80
N HIS A 221 -21.55 -15.95 2.72
CA HIS A 221 -20.91 -17.06 2.03
C HIS A 221 -19.68 -16.56 1.26
N LEU A 222 -18.50 -17.11 1.60
CA LEU A 222 -17.21 -16.85 0.95
C LEU A 222 -16.81 -15.36 0.95
N LEU A 223 -16.02 -14.97 1.96
CA LEU A 223 -15.57 -13.58 2.15
C LEU A 223 -14.12 -13.34 1.72
N ASN A 224 -13.52 -14.25 0.93
CA ASN A 224 -12.20 -13.99 0.36
C ASN A 224 -12.29 -12.92 -0.74
N LEU A 225 -11.16 -12.32 -1.08
CA LEU A 225 -11.10 -11.20 -2.02
C LEU A 225 -11.74 -11.54 -3.38
N GLU A 226 -11.45 -12.73 -3.94
CA GLU A 226 -12.02 -13.19 -5.20
C GLU A 226 -13.57 -13.24 -5.16
N SER A 227 -14.14 -13.74 -4.06
CA SER A 227 -15.59 -13.82 -3.88
C SER A 227 -16.22 -12.44 -3.72
N LEU A 228 -15.52 -11.51 -3.06
CA LEU A 228 -15.96 -10.11 -2.97
C LEU A 228 -15.89 -9.42 -4.35
N CYS A 229 -14.86 -9.69 -5.16
CA CYS A 229 -14.80 -9.19 -6.53
C CYS A 229 -15.96 -9.69 -7.38
N LYS A 230 -16.25 -10.99 -7.34
CA LYS A 230 -17.43 -11.58 -8.02
C LYS A 230 -18.72 -10.94 -7.56
N ARG A 231 -18.88 -10.75 -6.25
CA ARG A 231 -20.06 -10.13 -5.64
C ARG A 231 -20.31 -8.70 -6.12
N TYR A 232 -19.24 -7.91 -6.25
CA TYR A 232 -19.32 -6.51 -6.64
C TYR A 232 -19.20 -6.29 -8.15
N GLU A 233 -19.19 -7.37 -8.93
CA GLU A 233 -19.02 -7.36 -10.39
C GLU A 233 -17.74 -6.60 -10.79
N ILE A 234 -16.67 -6.81 -10.02
CA ILE A 234 -15.35 -6.23 -10.27
C ILE A 234 -14.56 -7.20 -11.13
N SER A 235 -14.21 -6.76 -12.33
CA SER A 235 -13.23 -7.43 -13.19
C SER A 235 -11.88 -6.78 -12.99
N VAL A 236 -10.87 -7.58 -12.64
CA VAL A 236 -9.48 -7.14 -12.56
C VAL A 236 -8.71 -7.88 -13.64
N GLU A 237 -7.95 -7.15 -14.44
CA GLU A 237 -7.09 -7.74 -15.47
C GLU A 237 -5.81 -8.29 -14.83
N GLY A 238 -5.38 -9.46 -15.30
CA GLY A 238 -4.14 -10.10 -14.87
C GLY A 238 -4.35 -11.37 -14.01
N PRO A 239 -3.26 -12.10 -13.72
CA PRO A 239 -3.32 -13.29 -12.87
C PRO A 239 -3.62 -12.89 -11.42
N SER A 240 -4.54 -13.63 -10.78
CA SER A 240 -4.73 -13.58 -9.32
C SER A 240 -3.49 -14.07 -8.58
N HIS A 241 -3.31 -13.68 -7.31
CA HIS A 241 -2.13 -14.02 -6.49
C HIS A 241 -0.87 -13.36 -6.99
N ARG A 242 -1.00 -12.07 -7.28
CA ARG A 242 0.11 -11.15 -7.50
C ARG A 242 -0.23 -9.90 -6.74
N ALA A 243 0.69 -9.45 -5.90
CA ALA A 243 0.36 -8.50 -4.84
C ALA A 243 -0.28 -7.21 -5.40
N MET A 244 0.22 -6.66 -6.51
CA MET A 244 -0.35 -5.44 -7.09
C MET A 244 -1.74 -5.67 -7.69
N GLN A 245 -1.99 -6.82 -8.33
CA GLN A 245 -3.31 -7.18 -8.85
C GLN A 245 -4.33 -7.30 -7.70
N ASP A 246 -3.94 -7.92 -6.59
CA ASP A 246 -4.78 -8.05 -5.40
C ASP A 246 -4.99 -6.68 -4.70
N VAL A 247 -3.98 -5.80 -4.67
CA VAL A 247 -4.15 -4.39 -4.25
C VAL A 247 -5.16 -3.66 -5.13
N MET A 248 -5.10 -3.82 -6.45
CA MET A 248 -6.04 -3.18 -7.37
C MET A 248 -7.47 -3.70 -7.17
N ALA A 249 -7.62 -5.01 -7.03
CA ALA A 249 -8.89 -5.65 -6.68
C ALA A 249 -9.45 -5.10 -5.36
N LEU A 250 -8.61 -5.03 -4.34
CA LEU A 250 -8.98 -4.55 -3.02
C LEU A 250 -9.34 -3.05 -3.03
N CYS A 251 -8.70 -2.21 -3.85
CA CYS A 251 -9.09 -0.82 -4.01
C CYS A 251 -10.56 -0.70 -4.45
N HIS A 252 -10.97 -1.50 -5.44
CA HIS A 252 -12.35 -1.51 -5.93
C HIS A 252 -13.34 -2.09 -4.92
N VAL A 253 -12.99 -3.22 -4.28
CA VAL A 253 -13.81 -3.84 -3.23
C VAL A 253 -14.00 -2.90 -2.05
N PHE A 254 -12.92 -2.29 -1.56
CA PHE A 254 -12.96 -1.35 -0.44
C PHE A 254 -13.80 -0.12 -0.78
N GLN A 255 -13.69 0.41 -2.00
CA GLN A 255 -14.55 1.50 -2.46
C GLN A 255 -16.04 1.11 -2.43
N LYS A 256 -16.41 -0.09 -2.91
CA LYS A 256 -17.79 -0.57 -2.87
C LYS A 256 -18.30 -0.75 -1.43
N MET A 257 -17.49 -1.38 -0.57
CA MET A 257 -17.82 -1.58 0.84
C MET A 257 -17.97 -0.25 1.59
N SER A 258 -17.13 0.74 1.28
CA SER A 258 -17.24 2.07 1.89
C SER A 258 -18.59 2.73 1.60
N PHE A 259 -19.16 2.50 0.41
CA PHE A 259 -20.49 2.97 0.05
C PHE A 259 -21.59 2.18 0.75
N ASP A 260 -21.51 0.84 0.71
CA ASP A 260 -22.48 -0.05 1.33
C ASP A 260 -22.64 0.20 2.84
N PHE A 261 -21.52 0.46 3.53
CA PHE A 261 -21.51 0.73 4.96
C PHE A 261 -21.61 2.21 5.32
N GLN A 262 -21.69 3.11 4.33
CA GLN A 262 -21.65 4.56 4.52
C GLN A 262 -20.48 4.97 5.43
N LEU A 263 -19.31 4.40 5.19
CA LEU A 263 -18.17 4.44 6.10
C LEU A 263 -17.72 5.90 6.29
N THR A 264 -17.80 6.39 7.53
CA THR A 264 -17.30 7.72 7.90
C THR A 264 -15.83 7.62 8.30
N HIS A 265 -15.16 8.77 8.41
CA HIS A 265 -13.79 8.79 8.92
C HIS A 265 -13.69 8.19 10.33
N GLU A 266 -14.59 8.60 11.23
CA GLU A 266 -14.70 8.02 12.56
C GLU A 266 -14.98 6.51 12.52
N GLY A 267 -15.89 6.07 11.65
CA GLY A 267 -16.18 4.66 11.46
C GLY A 267 -14.97 3.85 11.02
N LEU A 268 -14.17 4.38 10.09
CA LEU A 268 -12.93 3.76 9.64
C LEU A 268 -11.89 3.69 10.78
N MET A 269 -11.73 4.76 11.54
CA MET A 269 -10.82 4.82 12.69
C MET A 269 -11.21 3.81 13.79
N ASN A 270 -12.50 3.58 14.00
CA ASN A 270 -13.00 2.59 14.96
C ASN A 270 -12.70 1.13 14.54
N GLU A 271 -12.50 0.87 13.25
CA GLU A 271 -12.10 -0.45 12.75
C GLU A 271 -10.59 -0.67 12.80
N ALA A 272 -9.84 0.44 12.88
CA ALA A 272 -8.40 0.43 12.76
C ALA A 272 -7.75 -0.09 14.03
N ILE A 273 -6.66 -0.83 13.86
CA ILE A 273 -5.78 -1.28 14.93
C ILE A 273 -4.41 -0.63 14.77
N ASN A 274 -3.72 -0.37 15.88
CA ASN A 274 -2.38 0.21 15.84
C ASN A 274 -1.31 -0.82 15.45
N ALA A 275 -0.14 -0.33 15.05
CA ALA A 275 1.02 -1.16 14.75
C ALA A 275 1.42 -2.09 15.93
N SER A 276 1.26 -1.63 17.17
CA SER A 276 1.61 -2.42 18.36
C SER A 276 0.75 -3.66 18.58
N TYR A 277 -0.43 -3.76 17.93
CA TYR A 277 -1.23 -4.98 17.88
C TYR A 277 -0.42 -6.20 17.42
N PHE A 278 0.55 -5.99 16.52
CA PHE A 278 1.33 -7.08 15.93
C PHE A 278 2.54 -7.50 16.78
N SER A 279 2.85 -6.79 17.87
CA SER A 279 3.97 -7.12 18.78
C SER A 279 3.88 -8.54 19.36
N LYS A 280 2.66 -9.07 19.54
CA LYS A 280 2.42 -10.44 20.01
C LYS A 280 2.95 -11.54 19.08
N TYR A 281 3.26 -11.21 17.82
CA TYR A 281 3.79 -12.14 16.82
C TYR A 281 5.32 -12.10 16.70
N LEU A 282 5.99 -11.24 17.50
CA LEU A 282 7.44 -11.07 17.50
C LEU A 282 8.16 -11.98 18.51
N ASN A 283 7.41 -12.63 19.42
CA ASN A 283 7.95 -13.50 20.48
C ASN A 283 7.78 -15.00 20.16
#